data_AF-A0A537KCV0-F1
#
_entry.id   AF-A0A537KCV0-F1
#
_cell.length_a   1.000
_cell.length_b   1.000
_cell.length_c   1.000
_cell.angle_alpha   90.00
_cell.angle_beta   90.00
_cell.angle_gamma   90.00
#
_symmetry.space_group_name_H-M   'P 1'
#
loop_
_entity.id
_entity.type
_entity.pdbx_description
1 polymer ?
#
loop_
_entity_poly.entity_id
_entity_poly.type
_entity_poly.pdbx_seq_one_letter_code
_entity_poly.pdbx_strand_id
1 'polypeptide(L)'
;YDYVRGEPRGKIKKEKEGKWDTGDCVECAACVRVCPTGIDIRNGTQLECVNCTACIDACNTIMDKVGRPRGLIRFESEENIAHSKKTKFNWRIAAYSFVLLLLTSALVLMLVTRDDVDARV
;
A
#
# COMPACT_ATOMS: atom_id res chain seq x y z
N TYR A 1 6.33 4.05 -1.53
CA TYR A 1 7.24 3.74 -2.65
C TYR A 1 8.54 3.26 -2.06
N ASP A 2 9.08 2.13 -2.50
CA ASP A 2 10.33 1.58 -2.02
C ASP A 2 11.50 2.22 -2.76
N TYR A 3 12.07 3.29 -2.19
CA TYR A 3 13.16 4.05 -2.81
C TYR A 3 14.50 3.29 -2.76
N VAL A 4 14.69 2.39 -1.80
CA VAL A 4 15.91 1.56 -1.70
C VAL A 4 16.00 0.62 -2.90
N ARG A 5 14.87 0.07 -3.34
CA ARG A 5 14.77 -0.80 -4.51
C ARG A 5 14.57 -0.05 -5.83
N GLY A 6 13.85 1.07 -5.78
CA GLY A 6 13.41 1.82 -6.96
C GLY A 6 14.49 2.69 -7.58
N GLU A 7 15.41 3.22 -6.78
CA GLU A 7 16.42 4.18 -7.24
C GLU A 7 17.77 3.51 -7.57
N PRO A 8 18.53 4.03 -8.56
CA PRO A 8 18.21 5.16 -9.43
C PRO A 8 17.16 4.78 -10.48
N ARG A 9 16.07 5.55 -10.55
CA ARG A 9 15.02 5.35 -11.55
C ARG A 9 15.51 5.67 -12.95
N GLY A 10 15.09 4.89 -13.93
CA GLY A 10 15.52 5.11 -15.31
C GLY A 10 14.77 4.27 -16.33
N LYS A 11 14.78 4.73 -17.58
CA LYS A 11 14.19 3.95 -18.68
C LYS A 11 14.96 2.63 -18.82
N ILE A 12 14.22 1.55 -19.03
CA ILE A 12 14.79 0.25 -19.36
C ILE A 12 15.65 0.41 -20.62
N LYS A 13 16.96 0.31 -20.46
CA LYS A 13 17.90 0.14 -21.57
C LYS A 13 18.15 -1.35 -21.73
N LYS A 14 18.12 -1.84 -22.98
CA LYS A 14 18.52 -3.22 -23.27
C LYS A 14 19.93 -3.44 -22.72
N GLU A 15 19.99 -4.46 -21.90
CA GLU A 15 21.15 -4.94 -21.16
C GLU A 15 22.35 -5.21 -22.09
N LYS A 16 23.52 -4.74 -21.68
CA LYS A 16 24.77 -5.46 -21.95
C LYS A 16 25.03 -6.27 -20.68
N GLU A 17 25.06 -7.61 -20.79
CA GLU A 17 25.66 -8.52 -19.79
C GLU A 17 24.91 -8.77 -18.46
N GLY A 18 23.59 -8.94 -18.45
CA GLY A 18 22.89 -9.47 -17.25
C GLY A 18 22.70 -8.50 -16.08
N LYS A 19 23.08 -7.22 -16.22
CA LYS A 19 22.93 -6.19 -15.18
C LYS A 19 22.18 -4.96 -15.67
N TRP A 20 21.13 -4.61 -14.94
CA TRP A 20 20.43 -3.35 -15.10
C TRP A 20 21.20 -2.25 -14.37
N ASP A 21 21.50 -1.17 -15.09
CA ASP A 21 22.14 0.03 -14.55
C ASP A 21 21.17 0.94 -13.76
N THR A 22 19.92 0.48 -13.59
CA THR A 22 18.84 1.23 -12.97
C THR A 22 18.16 0.38 -11.91
N GLY A 23 17.61 1.04 -10.88
CA GLY A 23 16.68 0.41 -9.96
C GLY A 23 15.40 -0.08 -10.65
N ASP A 24 14.49 -0.64 -9.87
CA ASP A 24 13.29 -1.26 -10.43
C ASP A 24 12.25 -0.23 -10.93
N CYS A 25 12.36 1.04 -10.55
CA CYS A 25 11.49 2.08 -11.07
C CYS A 25 11.88 2.45 -12.51
N VAL A 26 11.00 2.12 -13.45
CA VAL A 26 11.24 2.30 -14.90
C VAL A 26 10.84 3.68 -15.45
N GLU A 27 10.60 4.65 -14.56
CA GLU A 27 10.24 6.04 -14.92
C GLU A 27 9.01 6.18 -15.84
N CYS A 28 8.00 5.32 -15.67
CA CYS A 28 6.80 5.31 -16.54
C CYS A 28 5.69 6.31 -16.15
N ALA A 29 5.80 6.91 -14.95
CA ALA A 29 4.79 7.79 -14.33
C ALA A 29 3.35 7.23 -14.29
N ALA A 30 3.17 5.91 -14.37
CA ALA A 30 1.84 5.29 -14.32
C ALA A 30 1.15 5.51 -12.96
N CYS A 31 1.91 5.45 -11.87
CA CYS A 31 1.43 5.72 -10.51
C CYS A 31 0.93 7.15 -10.31
N VAL A 32 1.53 8.13 -11.00
CA VAL A 32 1.14 9.55 -10.94
C VAL A 32 -0.13 9.77 -11.75
N ARG A 33 -0.20 9.21 -12.97
CA ARG A 33 -1.36 9.36 -13.86
C ARG A 33 -2.67 8.78 -13.32
N VAL A 34 -2.58 7.72 -12.52
CA VAL A 34 -3.76 7.08 -11.91
C VAL A 34 -4.15 7.71 -10.58
N CYS A 35 -3.33 8.61 -10.03
CA CYS A 35 -3.60 9.19 -8.73
C CYS A 35 -4.77 10.20 -8.82
N PRO A 36 -5.87 10.00 -8.06
CA PRO A 36 -7.00 10.92 -8.09
C PRO A 36 -6.69 12.29 -7.49
N THR A 37 -5.65 12.39 -6.66
CA THR A 37 -5.20 13.65 -6.04
C THR A 37 -4.00 14.28 -6.75
N GLY A 38 -3.50 13.65 -7.83
CA GLY A 38 -2.41 14.18 -8.64
C GLY A 38 -1.03 14.16 -7.97
N ILE A 39 -0.87 13.44 -6.86
CA ILE A 39 0.42 13.33 -6.18
C ILE A 39 1.41 12.43 -6.89
N ASP A 40 2.69 12.74 -6.73
CA ASP A 40 3.78 11.86 -7.13
C ASP A 40 4.30 11.09 -5.91
N ILE A 41 3.76 9.90 -5.70
CA ILE A 41 4.11 8.98 -4.61
C ILE A 41 5.62 8.60 -4.55
N ARG A 42 6.40 8.91 -5.59
CA ARG A 42 7.87 8.73 -5.56
C ARG A 42 8.58 9.78 -4.72
N ASN A 43 7.94 10.93 -4.46
CA ASN A 43 8.44 11.99 -3.59
C ASN A 43 8.20 11.72 -2.09
N GLY A 44 7.77 10.51 -1.74
CA GLY A 44 7.54 10.09 -0.37
C GLY A 44 6.07 10.15 0.05
N THR A 45 5.86 10.21 1.36
CA THR A 45 4.52 10.29 1.96
C THR A 45 4.03 11.72 1.91
N GLN A 46 2.83 11.92 1.37
CA GLN A 46 2.24 13.24 1.15
C GLN A 46 0.83 13.27 1.77
N LEU A 47 0.44 14.40 2.34
CA LEU A 47 -0.80 14.54 3.13
C LEU A 47 -2.08 14.41 2.27
N GLU A 48 -1.94 14.62 0.98
CA GLU A 48 -3.00 14.54 -0.03
C GLU A 48 -3.31 13.08 -0.42
N CYS A 49 -2.57 12.09 0.09
CA CYS A 49 -2.84 10.69 -0.17
C CYS A 49 -4.15 10.24 0.50
N VAL A 50 -5.09 9.72 -0.28
CA VAL A 50 -6.38 9.20 0.19
C VAL A 50 -6.43 7.66 0.35
N ASN A 51 -5.28 6.99 0.31
CA ASN A 51 -5.16 5.53 0.48
C ASN A 51 -6.02 4.67 -0.47
N CYS A 52 -6.28 5.15 -1.70
CA CYS A 52 -7.11 4.46 -2.70
C CYS A 52 -6.43 3.28 -3.43
N THR A 53 -5.14 3.03 -3.17
CA THR A 53 -4.31 1.95 -3.75
C THR A 53 -4.14 1.91 -5.28
N ALA A 54 -4.78 2.79 -6.05
CA ALA A 54 -4.71 2.78 -7.52
C ALA A 54 -3.27 2.83 -8.07
N CYS A 55 -2.38 3.57 -7.40
CA CYS A 55 -0.97 3.63 -7.75
C CYS A 55 -0.22 2.30 -7.61
N ILE A 56 -0.62 1.45 -6.65
CA ILE A 56 -0.03 0.12 -6.41
C ILE A 56 -0.37 -0.79 -7.60
N ASP A 57 -1.64 -0.83 -7.99
CA ASP A 57 -2.12 -1.70 -9.07
C ASP A 57 -1.52 -1.32 -10.42
N ALA A 58 -1.49 0.00 -10.71
CA ALA A 58 -0.86 0.53 -11.91
C ALA A 58 0.64 0.22 -11.95
N CYS A 59 1.34 0.34 -10.82
CA CYS A 59 2.76 0.01 -10.74
C CYS A 59 3.01 -1.49 -10.95
N ASN A 60 2.25 -2.36 -10.29
CA ASN A 60 2.38 -3.81 -10.44
C ASN A 60 2.13 -4.26 -11.88
N THR A 61 1.14 -3.67 -12.55
CA THR A 61 0.86 -3.94 -13.97
C THR A 61 2.04 -3.60 -14.87
N ILE A 62 2.78 -2.51 -14.58
CA ILE A 62 4.01 -2.18 -15.30
C ILE A 62 5.11 -3.18 -14.96
N MET A 63 5.29 -3.51 -13.68
CA MET A 63 6.30 -4.49 -13.23
C MET A 63 6.16 -5.84 -13.91
N ASP A 64 4.94 -6.34 -14.02
CA ASP A 64 4.65 -7.60 -14.70
C ASP A 64 5.08 -7.55 -16.18
N LYS A 65 4.79 -6.43 -16.87
CA LYS A 65 5.15 -6.24 -18.29
C LYS A 65 6.65 -6.16 -18.52
N VAL A 66 7.39 -5.62 -17.56
CA VAL A 66 8.84 -5.44 -17.67
C VAL A 66 9.63 -6.61 -17.04
N GLY A 67 8.94 -7.60 -16.49
CA GLY A 67 9.55 -8.76 -15.85
C GLY A 67 10.27 -8.42 -14.54
N ARG A 68 9.76 -7.47 -13.76
CA ARG A 68 10.28 -7.07 -12.45
C ARG A 68 9.39 -7.57 -11.31
N PRO A 69 9.91 -7.75 -10.09
CA PRO A 69 9.09 -8.16 -8.96
C PRO A 69 7.97 -7.14 -8.69
N ARG A 70 6.82 -7.61 -8.23
CA ARG A 70 5.74 -6.72 -7.77
C ARG A 70 6.11 -5.99 -6.47
N GLY A 71 5.27 -5.06 -6.03
CA GLY A 71 5.37 -4.45 -4.71
C GLY A 71 6.44 -3.36 -4.58
N LEU A 72 6.83 -2.71 -5.67
CA LEU A 72 7.67 -1.50 -5.59
C LEU A 72 6.91 -0.35 -4.89
N ILE A 73 5.60 -0.27 -5.11
CA ILE A 73 4.69 0.54 -4.29
C ILE A 73 3.85 -0.44 -3.48
N ARG A 74 3.84 -0.27 -2.16
CA ARG A 74 3.09 -1.08 -1.19
C ARG A 74 2.83 -0.27 0.07
N PHE A 75 1.83 -0.68 0.86
CA PHE A 75 1.70 -0.19 2.23
C PHE A 75 2.78 -0.81 3.08
N GLU A 76 3.69 0.02 3.54
CA GLU A 76 4.80 -0.37 4.39
C GLU A 76 5.20 0.85 5.23
N SER A 77 5.77 0.62 6.41
CA SER A 77 6.31 1.73 7.20
C SER A 77 7.62 2.24 6.61
N GLU A 78 7.90 3.52 6.84
CA GLU A 78 9.17 4.13 6.44
C GLU A 78 10.37 3.39 7.04
N GLU A 79 10.27 2.99 8.32
CA GLU A 79 11.31 2.21 9.01
C GLU A 79 11.56 0.86 8.32
N ASN A 80 10.50 0.19 7.87
CA ASN A 80 10.62 -1.10 7.20
C ASN A 80 11.21 -0.97 5.79
N ILE A 81 10.92 0.12 5.07
CA ILE A 81 11.57 0.41 3.78
C ILE A 81 13.06 0.73 4.01
N ALA A 82 13.36 1.63 4.94
CA ALA A 82 14.73 2.09 5.21
C ALA A 82 15.64 0.97 5.75
N HIS A 83 15.12 0.10 6.62
CA HIS A 83 15.92 -0.93 7.31
C HIS A 83 15.59 -2.36 6.86
N SER A 84 14.76 -2.54 5.85
CA SER A 84 14.32 -3.87 5.36
C SER A 84 13.82 -4.80 6.48
N LYS A 85 13.26 -4.23 7.55
CA LYS A 85 12.70 -4.99 8.67
C LYS A 85 11.29 -5.43 8.32
N LYS A 86 10.93 -6.67 8.68
CA LYS A 86 9.56 -7.16 8.57
C LYS A 86 8.73 -6.64 9.74
N THR A 87 7.48 -6.25 9.49
CA THR A 87 6.50 -5.96 10.54
C THR A 87 6.40 -7.14 11.52
N LYS A 88 6.66 -6.90 12.80
CA LYS A 88 6.52 -7.92 13.85
C LYS A 88 5.17 -7.79 14.54
N PHE A 89 4.45 -8.89 14.67
CA PHE A 89 3.24 -8.96 15.50
C PHE A 89 3.65 -8.80 16.97
N ASN A 90 3.22 -7.71 17.59
CA ASN A 90 3.55 -7.40 18.98
C ASN A 90 2.31 -7.56 19.89
N TRP A 91 2.53 -7.62 21.20
CA TRP A 91 1.46 -7.79 22.19
C TRP A 91 0.42 -6.66 22.14
N ARG A 92 0.82 -5.44 21.77
CA ARG A 92 -0.10 -4.30 21.65
C ARG A 92 -1.11 -4.53 20.51
N ILE A 93 -0.65 -5.04 19.36
CA ILE A 93 -1.53 -5.38 18.24
C ILE A 93 -2.54 -6.45 18.67
N ALA A 94 -2.09 -7.48 19.41
CA ALA A 94 -2.98 -8.51 19.94
C ALA A 94 -4.05 -7.93 20.89
N ALA A 95 -3.62 -7.11 21.85
CA ALA A 95 -4.51 -6.49 22.83
C ALA A 95 -5.55 -5.56 22.16
N TYR A 96 -5.12 -4.70 21.22
CA TYR A 96 -6.04 -3.82 20.51
C TYR A 96 -7.02 -4.59 19.62
N SER A 97 -6.56 -5.67 18.96
CA SER A 97 -7.43 -6.53 18.16
C SER A 97 -8.49 -7.22 19.02
N PHE A 98 -8.11 -7.66 20.22
CA PHE A 98 -9.04 -8.27 21.18
C PHE A 98 -10.10 -7.29 21.66
N VAL A 99 -9.70 -6.08 22.08
CA VAL A 99 -10.66 -5.03 22.51
C VAL A 99 -11.59 -4.64 21.36
N LEU A 100 -11.07 -4.47 20.15
CA LEU A 100 -11.87 -4.16 18.97
C LEU A 100 -12.91 -5.25 18.69
N LEU A 101 -12.53 -6.54 18.80
CA LEU A 101 -13.44 -7.68 18.65
C LEU A 101 -14.54 -7.69 19.72
N LEU A 102 -14.22 -7.35 20.96
CA LEU A 102 -15.23 -7.22 22.02
C LEU A 102 -16.24 -6.10 21.73
N LEU A 103 -15.77 -4.93 21.28
CA LEU A 103 -16.65 -3.82 20.96
C LEU A 103 -17.52 -4.11 19.73
N THR A 104 -16.96 -4.72 18.69
CA THR A 104 -17.72 -5.08 17.48
C THR A 104 -18.72 -6.20 17.77
N SER A 105 -18.34 -7.22 18.54
CA SER A 105 -19.29 -8.27 18.95
C SER A 105 -20.43 -7.72 19.81
N ALA A 106 -20.15 -6.84 20.77
CA ALA A 106 -21.18 -6.17 21.56
C ALA A 106 -22.14 -5.35 20.69
N LEU A 107 -21.61 -4.59 19.72
CA LEU A 107 -22.42 -3.84 18.75
C LEU A 107 -23.31 -4.77 17.90
N VAL A 108 -22.75 -5.88 17.40
CA VAL A 108 -23.49 -6.87 16.61
C VAL A 108 -24.59 -7.51 17.44
N LEU A 109 -24.30 -7.88 18.70
CA LEU A 109 -25.31 -8.42 19.61
C LEU A 109 -26.44 -7.42 19.82
N MET A 110 -26.12 -6.16 20.13
CA MET A 110 -27.14 -5.10 20.29
C MET A 110 -27.98 -4.89 19.03
N LEU A 111 -27.38 -4.97 17.84
CA LEU A 111 -28.11 -4.84 16.56
C LEU A 111 -29.03 -6.02 16.28
N VAL A 112 -28.61 -7.23 16.63
CA VAL A 112 -29.41 -8.46 16.41
C VAL A 112 -30.51 -8.60 17.45
N THR A 113 -30.26 -8.21 18.70
CA THR A 113 -31.27 -8.19 19.77
C THR A 113 -32.07 -6.89 19.79
N ARG A 114 -31.93 -6.04 18.77
CA ARG A 114 -32.73 -4.82 18.66
C ARG A 114 -34.16 -5.23 18.34
N ASP A 115 -35.06 -4.99 19.29
CA ASP A 115 -36.49 -5.09 19.04
C ASP A 115 -36.91 -4.08 17.96
N ASP A 116 -37.79 -4.50 17.05
CA ASP A 116 -38.40 -3.59 16.07
C ASP A 116 -39.16 -2.50 16.83
N VAL A 117 -38.69 -1.26 16.69
CA VAL A 117 -39.41 -0.11 17.22
C VAL A 117 -40.70 -0.01 16.41
N ASP A 118 -41.79 -0.41 17.04
CA ASP A 118 -43.16 -0.45 16.53
C ASP A 118 -43.47 0.86 15.78
N ALA A 119 -43.30 0.84 14.46
CA ALA A 119 -43.72 1.92 13.57
C ALA A 119 -45.24 1.83 13.45
N ARG A 120 -45.94 2.18 14.54
CA ARG A 120 -47.37 2.47 14.50
C ARG A 120 -47.57 3.73 13.68
N VAL A 121 -47.95 3.52 12.42
CA VAL A 121 -48.74 4.47 11.62
C VAL A 121 -50.15 4.52 12.21
#